data_AF-A0A2S8EY31-F1
#
_entry.id   AF-A0A2S8EY31-F1
#
_cell.length_a   1.000
_cell.length_b   1.000
_cell.length_c   1.000
_cell.angle_alpha   90.00
_cell.angle_beta   90.00
_cell.angle_gamma   90.00
#
_symmetry.space_group_name_H-M   'P 1'
#
loop_
_entity.id
_entity.type
_entity.pdbx_description
1 polymer ?
#
loop_
_entity_poly.entity_id
_entity_poly.type
_entity_poly.pdbx_seq_one_letter_code
_entity_poly.pdbx_strand_id
1 'polypeptide(L)' 'MATVDIKRIEAALEKVAQLVVADAVYLPVFERLEEELKIARARDDVFSRAKAIAMRQKARV' A
#
# COMPACT_ATOMS: atom_id res chain seq x y z
N MET A 1 4.00 -5.36 -15.16
CA MET A 1 4.28 -4.77 -13.83
C MET A 1 3.18 -5.23 -12.90
N ALA A 2 3.51 -6.04 -11.89
CA ALA A 2 2.51 -6.49 -10.93
C ALA A 2 1.99 -5.25 -10.19
N THR A 3 0.73 -4.90 -10.40
CA THR A 3 0.03 -3.92 -9.57
C THR A 3 0.02 -4.49 -8.16
N VAL A 4 0.91 -3.98 -7.32
CA VAL A 4 0.95 -4.30 -5.90
C VAL A 4 -0.39 -3.83 -5.33
N ASP A 5 -1.28 -4.78 -5.07
CA ASP A 5 -2.62 -4.51 -4.56
C ASP A 5 -2.52 -4.17 -3.07
N ILE A 6 -2.84 -2.93 -2.71
CA ILE A 6 -2.84 -2.43 -1.34
C ILE A 6 -3.66 -3.36 -0.44
N LYS A 7 -4.82 -3.84 -0.90
CA LYS A 7 -5.68 -4.74 -0.12
C LYS A 7 -5.01 -6.09 0.14
N ARG A 8 -4.21 -6.56 -0.81
CA ARG A 8 -3.46 -7.81 -0.65
C ARG A 8 -2.34 -7.64 0.37
N ILE A 9 -1.66 -6.50 0.39
CA ILE A 9 -0.65 -6.21 1.43
C ILE A 9 -1.32 -6.09 2.80
N GLU A 10 -2.45 -5.38 2.90
CA GLU A 10 -3.20 -5.24 4.16
C GLU A 10 -3.64 -6.61 4.71
N ALA A 11 -4.19 -7.49 3.86
CA ALA A 11 -4.54 -8.85 4.27
C ALA A 11 -3.33 -9.69 4.70
N ALA A 12 -2.17 -9.51 4.04
CA ALA A 12 -0.93 -10.16 4.44
C ALA A 12 -0.43 -9.64 5.80
N LEU A 13 -0.51 -8.33 6.03
CA LEU A 13 -0.15 -7.70 7.30
C LEU A 13 -1.01 -8.21 8.46
N GLU A 14 -2.32 -8.30 8.27
CA GLU A 14 -3.22 -8.86 9.30
C GLU A 14 -2.82 -10.29 9.68
N LYS A 15 -2.51 -11.12 8.69
CA LYS A 15 -2.09 -12.51 8.92
C LYS A 15 -0.73 -12.57 9.62
N VAL A 16 0.25 -11.78 9.17
CA VAL A 16 1.60 -11.79 9.75
C VAL A 16 1.60 -11.17 11.14
N ALA A 17 0.75 -10.18 11.43
CA ALA A 17 0.59 -9.62 12.77
C ALA A 17 0.19 -10.70 13.78
N GLN A 18 -0.74 -11.59 13.42
CA GLN A 18 -1.11 -12.73 14.27
C GLN A 18 0.08 -13.67 14.53
N LEU A 19 0.94 -13.87 13.52
CA LEU A 19 2.15 -14.67 13.65
C LEU A 19 3.21 -13.98 14.53
N VAL A 20 3.40 -12.66 14.42
CA VAL A 20 4.33 -11.88 15.25
C VAL A 20 3.93 -11.93 16.73
N VAL A 21 2.62 -11.85 17.02
CA VAL A 21 2.10 -11.97 18.39
C VAL A 21 2.40 -13.36 18.97
N ALA A 22 2.36 -14.41 18.14
CA ALA A 22 2.69 -15.77 18.56
C ALA A 22 4.20 -16.02 18.66
N ASP A 23 4.98 -15.47 17.74
CA ASP A 23 6.44 -15.64 17.68
C ASP A 23 7.10 -14.41 16.99
N ALA A 24 8.04 -13.78 17.68
CA ALA A 24 8.76 -12.62 17.19
C ALA A 24 9.63 -12.90 15.94
N VAL A 25 9.88 -14.17 15.60
CA VAL A 25 10.62 -14.55 14.38
C VAL A 25 10.00 -13.99 13.09
N TYR A 26 8.69 -13.69 13.10
CA TYR A 26 7.98 -13.13 11.96
C TYR A 26 8.11 -11.61 11.81
N LEU A 27 8.72 -10.92 12.79
CA LEU A 27 8.85 -9.47 12.79
C LEU A 27 9.52 -8.90 11.52
N PRO A 28 10.60 -9.49 10.97
CA PRO A 28 11.23 -8.96 9.75
C PRO A 28 10.30 -8.99 8.52
N VAL A 29 9.41 -9.98 8.45
CA VAL A 29 8.43 -10.08 7.35
C VAL A 29 7.34 -9.02 7.53
N PHE A 30 6.90 -8.79 8.76
CA PHE A 30 5.93 -7.76 9.08
C PHE A 30 6.43 -6.37 8.72
N GLU A 31 7.65 -6.01 9.14
CA GLU A 31 8.28 -4.72 8.84
C GLU A 31 8.42 -4.49 7.34
N ARG A 32 8.83 -5.52 6.58
CA ARG A 32 8.90 -5.41 5.12
C ARG A 32 7.53 -5.11 4.48
N LEU A 33 6.47 -5.77 4.94
CA LEU A 33 5.12 -5.54 4.41
C LEU A 33 4.60 -4.14 4.77
N GLU A 34 4.93 -3.61 5.94
CA GLU A 34 4.61 -2.23 6.33
C GLU A 34 5.30 -1.22 5.39
N GLU A 35 6.57 -1.43 5.07
CA GLU A 35 7.29 -0.59 4.09
C GLU A 35 6.68 -0.67 2.70
N GLU A 36 6.36 -1.88 2.23
CA GLU A 36 5.69 -2.09 0.94
C GLU A 36 4.33 -1.37 0.89
N LEU A 37 3.54 -1.45 1.96
CA LEU A 37 2.25 -0.75 2.08
C LEU A 37 2.43 0.77 2.01
N LYS A 38 3.41 1.30 2.74
CA LYS A 38 3.72 2.74 2.75
C LYS A 38 4.11 3.23 1.35
N ILE A 39 4.94 2.48 0.63
CA ILE A 39 5.34 2.80 -0.74
C ILE A 39 4.14 2.74 -1.69
N ALA A 40 3.30 1.70 -1.56
CA ALA A 40 2.12 1.52 -2.40
C ALA A 40 1.11 2.66 -2.20
N ARG A 41 0.81 3.04 -0.95
CA ARG A 41 -0.08 4.16 -0.60
C ARG A 41 0.46 5.50 -1.11
N ALA A 42 1.77 5.75 -0.96
CA ALA A 42 2.38 6.98 -1.47
C ALA A 42 2.26 7.09 -3.00
N ARG A 43 2.40 5.98 -3.73
CA ARG A 43 2.20 5.96 -5.18
C ARG A 43 0.74 6.21 -5.54
N ASP A 44 -0.19 5.55 -4.87
CA ASP A 44 -1.63 5.72 -5.14
C ASP A 44 -2.11 7.16 -4.90
N ASP A 45 -1.63 7.83 -3.84
CA ASP A 45 -1.91 9.24 -3.60
C ASP A 45 -1.39 10.15 -4.73
N VAL A 46 -0.17 9.92 -5.20
CA VAL A 46 0.40 10.66 -6.33
C VAL A 46 -0.44 10.49 -7.59
N PHE A 47 -0.86 9.26 -7.92
CA PHE A 47 -1.73 8.98 -9.06
C PHE A 47 -3.11 9.61 -8.90
N SER A 48 -3.72 9.50 -7.71
CA SER A 48 -5.01 10.09 -7.39
C SER A 48 -4.99 11.61 -7.55
N ARG A 49 -3.93 12.26 -7.06
CA ARG A 49 -3.72 13.70 -7.19
C ARG A 49 -3.49 14.12 -8.65
N ALA A 50 -2.68 13.38 -9.41
CA ALA A 50 -2.48 13.63 -10.83
C ALA A 50 -3.79 13.49 -11.62
N LYS A 51 -4.59 12.47 -11.32
CA LYS A 51 -5.91 12.26 -11.93
C LYS A 51 -6.87 13.41 -11.63
N ALA A 52 -6.90 13.91 -10.40
CA ALA A 52 -7.72 15.05 -10.02
C ALA A 52 -7.33 16.34 -10.78
N ILE A 53 -6.02 16.59 -10.94
CA ILE A 53 -5.51 17.73 -11.72
C ILE A 53 -5.92 17.59 -13.19
N ALA A 54 -5.74 16.41 -13.78
CA ALA A 54 -6.10 16.15 -15.17
C ALA A 54 -7.61 16.33 -15.42
N MET A 55 -8.47 15.89 -14.50
CA MET A 55 -9.92 16.11 -14.59
C MET A 55 -10.28 17.59 -14.52
N ARG A 56 -9.66 18.37 -13.63
CA ARG A 56 -9.87 19.82 -13.54
C ARG A 56 -9.44 20.56 -14.82
N GLN A 57 -8.35 20.14 -15.46
CA GLN A 57 -7.95 20.72 -16.75
C GLN A 57 -8.94 20.40 -17.86
N LYS A 58 -9.43 19.16 -17.94
CA LYS A 58 -10.43 18.76 -18.94
C LYS A 58 -11.76 19.50 -18.80
N ALA A 59 -12.19 19.81 -17.57
CA ALA A 59 -13.43 20.55 -17.31
C ALA A 59 -13.34 22.05 -17.64
N ARG A 60 -12.14 22.56 -17.97
CA ARG A 60 -11.89 23.96 -18.32
C ARG A 60 -11.81 24.21 -19.84
N VAL A 61 -11.92 23.14 -20.64
CA VAL A 61 -12.00 23.15 -22.11
C VAL A 61 -13.45 22.93 -22.51
#